data_AF-A0A561V047-F1
#
_entry.id   AF-A0A561V047-F1
#
_cell.length_a   1.000
_cell.length_b   1.000
_cell.length_c   1.000
_cell.angle_alpha   90.00
_cell.angle_beta   90.00
_cell.angle_gamma   90.00
#
_symmetry.space_group_name_H-M   'P 1'
#
loop_
_entity.id
_entity.type
_entity.pdbx_description
1 polymer ?
#
loop_
_entity_poly.entity_id
_entity_poly.type
_entity_poly.pdbx_seq_one_letter_code
_entity_poly.pdbx_strand_id
1 'polypeptide(L)'
;MHSLSGRRHLHRSVGVVCAAVLLAACSSSAEKGQNDEKSEPEVSATPTMLGTVGLQLPLDAYDATREETDALQQGQGVLISRCMERFGFRYSLPPRPVSATTGGANARIFGVVDASEAARYGYNVPGDARAPERTPESLTASEELALHGAPDLTPTDMPKSQAEAEKEGGGKQRINGRSVPVGGCGREAFLKLYAPEPNAVDALYVFNLKSQAESRAREDSRTKTVNKYWSDCMARKGHTVSDPMNATTELGIPDDALASPAAITAAKADVRCKKEVNLVGVYFAVQSAYQKRQIDKNSETLDLAKKQLKNRLKLTASLISSP
;
A
#
# COMPACT_ATOMS: atom_id res chain seq x y z
N MET A 1 -19.23 2.02 -82.29
CA MET A 1 -18.49 1.31 -83.36
C MET A 1 -17.44 2.25 -83.93
N HIS A 2 -16.24 1.75 -84.27
CA HIS A 2 -15.16 2.45 -85.01
C HIS A 2 -14.46 3.62 -84.24
N SER A 3 -13.14 3.55 -83.98
CA SER A 3 -11.99 3.85 -84.87
C SER A 3 -11.81 5.36 -85.14
N LEU A 4 -10.62 5.98 -85.12
CA LEU A 4 -9.22 5.52 -85.05
C LEU A 4 -8.29 6.65 -84.52
N SER A 5 -7.21 6.26 -83.84
CA SER A 5 -5.79 6.70 -83.99
C SER A 5 -5.40 8.14 -84.39
N GLY A 6 -4.44 8.74 -83.66
CA GLY A 6 -3.74 9.98 -84.08
C GLY A 6 -2.50 10.34 -83.24
N ARG A 7 -1.32 10.39 -83.86
CA ARG A 7 0.01 10.71 -83.27
C ARG A 7 0.79 11.60 -84.26
N ARG A 8 1.85 12.36 -83.91
CA ARG A 8 2.78 12.32 -82.76
C ARG A 8 3.17 13.78 -82.39
N HIS A 9 4.30 13.95 -81.68
CA HIS A 9 5.19 15.13 -81.55
C HIS A 9 5.06 15.96 -80.26
N LEU A 10 6.12 16.48 -79.64
CA LEU A 10 7.51 16.07 -79.34
C LEU A 10 8.10 17.23 -78.50
N HIS A 11 8.66 16.98 -77.31
CA HIS A 11 9.55 17.86 -76.49
C HIS A 11 9.16 19.36 -76.27
N ARG A 12 9.15 19.87 -75.04
CA ARG A 12 10.34 20.06 -74.18
C ARG A 12 9.96 20.33 -72.73
N SER A 13 10.80 19.86 -71.81
CA SER A 13 10.69 20.12 -70.37
C SER A 13 11.41 21.41 -69.97
N VAL A 14 10.79 22.22 -69.10
CA VAL A 14 11.48 23.18 -68.22
C VAL A 14 10.85 23.02 -66.83
N GLY A 15 11.68 22.79 -65.81
CA GLY A 15 11.22 22.47 -64.46
C GLY A 15 10.99 23.71 -63.60
N VAL A 16 10.12 23.58 -62.60
CA VAL A 16 9.98 24.51 -61.48
C VAL A 16 10.25 23.75 -60.19
N VAL A 17 11.15 24.28 -59.36
CA VAL A 17 11.63 23.65 -58.13
C VAL A 17 10.62 23.87 -57.00
N CYS A 18 10.09 22.79 -56.43
CA CYS A 18 9.34 22.86 -55.17
C CYS A 18 10.29 22.82 -53.98
N ALA A 19 10.42 23.92 -53.25
CA ALA A 19 11.14 23.96 -51.98
C ALA A 19 10.25 23.40 -50.85
N ALA A 20 10.58 22.22 -50.34
CA ALA A 20 9.91 21.62 -49.19
C ALA A 20 10.49 22.19 -47.89
N VAL A 21 9.68 22.93 -47.12
CA VAL A 21 10.04 23.41 -45.78
C VAL A 21 9.86 22.27 -44.78
N LEU A 22 10.97 21.72 -44.29
CA LEU A 22 10.97 20.73 -43.20
C LEU A 22 10.81 21.43 -41.84
N LEU A 23 9.60 21.40 -41.29
CA LEU A 23 9.33 21.77 -39.90
C LEU A 23 9.81 20.67 -38.95
N ALA A 24 11.08 20.72 -38.56
CA ALA A 24 11.62 19.91 -37.48
C ALA A 24 11.17 20.48 -36.11
N ALA A 25 9.93 20.20 -35.71
CA ALA A 25 9.43 20.53 -34.38
C ALA A 25 9.92 19.49 -33.36
N CYS A 26 10.76 19.91 -32.41
CA CYS A 26 11.29 19.04 -31.36
C CYS A 26 10.19 18.57 -30.39
N SER A 27 9.98 17.26 -30.30
CA SER A 27 9.12 16.65 -29.27
C SER A 27 9.91 15.61 -28.47
N SER A 28 10.81 16.09 -27.60
CA SER A 28 11.72 15.26 -26.79
C SER A 28 11.36 15.20 -25.29
N SER A 29 10.26 15.82 -24.88
CA SER A 29 9.81 15.82 -23.48
C SER A 29 9.08 14.54 -23.06
N ALA A 30 8.54 13.76 -24.01
CA ALA A 30 7.79 12.53 -23.70
C ALA A 30 8.69 11.31 -23.43
N GLU A 31 9.85 11.20 -24.10
CA GLU A 31 10.73 10.04 -23.98
C GLU A 31 11.46 9.95 -22.62
N LYS A 32 11.77 11.11 -22.01
CA LYS A 32 12.41 11.17 -20.69
C LYS A 32 11.57 10.47 -19.61
N GLY A 33 10.27 10.80 -19.54
CA GLY A 33 9.38 10.28 -18.51
C GLY A 33 9.17 8.75 -18.55
N GLN A 34 9.21 8.13 -19.74
CA GLN A 34 9.09 6.68 -19.88
C GLN A 34 10.40 5.92 -19.64
N ASN A 35 11.56 6.49 -20.01
CA ASN A 35 12.85 5.87 -19.72
C ASN A 35 13.18 5.90 -18.22
N ASP A 36 12.85 7.00 -17.52
CA ASP A 36 13.00 7.13 -16.06
C ASP A 36 12.10 6.18 -15.24
N GLU A 37 11.15 5.48 -15.87
CA GLU A 37 10.36 4.45 -15.21
C GLU A 37 10.94 3.04 -15.36
N LYS A 38 11.72 2.81 -16.42
CA LYS A 38 12.36 1.51 -16.71
C LYS A 38 13.78 1.40 -16.16
N SER A 39 14.47 2.51 -15.96
CA SER A 39 15.81 2.54 -15.36
C SER A 39 15.79 2.27 -13.85
N GLU A 40 16.76 1.53 -13.35
CA GLU A 40 17.01 1.41 -11.92
C GLU A 40 17.42 2.77 -11.33
N PRO A 41 17.00 3.12 -10.09
CA PRO A 41 17.35 4.39 -9.48
C PRO A 41 18.80 4.39 -8.97
N GLU A 42 19.41 5.57 -8.94
CA GLU A 42 20.71 5.76 -8.30
C GLU A 42 20.66 5.40 -6.81
N VAL A 43 21.61 4.58 -6.37
CA VAL A 43 21.78 4.19 -4.96
C VAL A 43 23.19 4.59 -4.55
N SER A 44 23.31 5.76 -3.93
CA SER A 44 24.60 6.38 -3.58
C SER A 44 25.29 5.78 -2.37
N ALA A 45 24.57 5.03 -1.51
CA ALA A 45 25.13 4.33 -0.36
C ALA A 45 24.27 3.12 0.03
N THR A 46 24.93 2.01 0.36
CA THR A 46 24.34 0.80 0.96
C THR A 46 24.87 0.65 2.39
N PRO A 47 24.15 1.13 3.43
CA PRO A 47 24.62 1.02 4.81
C PRO A 47 24.75 -0.45 5.23
N THR A 48 25.70 -0.78 6.10
CA THR A 48 25.74 -2.11 6.72
C THR A 48 24.68 -2.19 7.80
N MET A 49 23.62 -2.97 7.58
CA MET A 49 22.49 -3.06 8.51
C MET A 49 22.40 -4.44 9.15
N LEU A 50 22.38 -4.47 10.49
CA LEU A 50 22.30 -5.70 11.29
C LEU A 50 20.89 -5.99 11.81
N GLY A 51 19.92 -5.15 11.49
CA GLY A 51 18.53 -5.23 11.92
C GLY A 51 17.69 -4.10 11.35
N THR A 52 16.39 -4.16 11.62
CA THR A 52 15.32 -3.29 11.09
C THR A 52 14.56 -2.55 12.19
N VAL A 53 14.95 -2.70 13.46
CA VAL A 53 14.35 -2.00 14.61
C VAL A 53 14.54 -0.50 14.44
N GLY A 54 13.43 0.25 14.47
CA GLY A 54 13.44 1.70 14.24
C GLY A 54 13.77 2.14 12.81
N LEU A 55 13.83 1.21 11.84
CA LEU A 55 14.03 1.53 10.42
C LEU A 55 12.87 2.37 9.89
N GLN A 56 13.18 3.52 9.29
CA GLN A 56 12.24 4.40 8.59
C GLN A 56 12.58 4.46 7.10
N LEU A 57 11.61 4.14 6.25
CA LEU A 57 11.68 4.32 4.81
C LEU A 57 11.07 5.68 4.41
N PRO A 58 11.46 6.28 3.26
CA PRO A 58 11.07 7.64 2.91
C PRO A 58 9.56 7.94 2.93
N LEU A 59 8.70 7.00 2.50
CA LEU A 59 7.24 7.19 2.50
C LEU A 59 6.60 7.07 3.89
N ASP A 60 7.32 6.60 4.91
CA ASP A 60 6.81 6.54 6.29
C ASP A 60 6.49 7.94 6.84
N ALA A 61 7.13 8.98 6.31
CA ALA A 61 6.88 10.38 6.67
C ALA A 61 5.50 10.92 6.22
N TYR A 62 4.68 10.11 5.55
CA TYR A 62 3.34 10.44 5.05
C TYR A 62 2.23 9.54 5.63
N ASP A 63 2.58 8.49 6.38
CA ASP A 63 1.63 7.64 7.10
C ASP A 63 1.36 8.18 8.51
N ALA A 64 0.26 7.70 9.11
CA ALA A 64 -0.02 7.90 10.53
C ALA A 64 0.92 7.06 11.40
N THR A 65 1.33 7.57 12.57
CA THR A 65 1.98 6.72 13.59
C THR A 65 1.01 5.67 14.15
N ARG A 66 1.49 4.76 15.01
CA ARG A 66 0.59 3.79 15.68
C ARG A 66 -0.40 4.50 16.59
N GLU A 67 0.08 5.46 17.35
CA GLU A 67 -0.70 6.28 18.29
C GLU A 67 -1.75 7.11 17.54
N GLU A 68 -1.37 7.68 16.39
CA GLU A 68 -2.29 8.38 15.49
C GLU A 68 -3.33 7.41 14.85
N THR A 69 -2.91 6.21 14.46
CA THR A 69 -3.81 5.17 13.91
C THR A 69 -4.84 4.71 14.94
N ASP A 70 -4.42 4.46 16.17
CA ASP A 70 -5.30 4.04 17.26
C ASP A 70 -6.26 5.19 17.65
N ALA A 71 -5.80 6.44 17.62
CA ALA A 71 -6.67 7.60 17.80
C ALA A 71 -7.70 7.71 16.67
N LEU A 72 -7.30 7.58 15.40
CA LEU A 72 -8.21 7.59 14.25
C LEU A 72 -9.27 6.48 14.36
N GLN A 73 -8.89 5.27 14.79
CA GLN A 73 -9.83 4.17 15.03
C GLN A 73 -10.82 4.49 16.15
N GLN A 74 -10.37 5.09 17.26
CA GLN A 74 -11.26 5.56 18.34
C GLN A 74 -12.24 6.63 17.84
N GLY A 75 -11.76 7.63 17.10
CA GLY A 75 -12.59 8.68 16.50
C GLY A 75 -13.63 8.13 15.52
N GLN A 76 -13.27 7.15 14.69
CA GLN A 76 -14.22 6.43 13.83
C GLN A 76 -15.25 5.66 14.65
N GLY A 77 -14.85 5.03 15.77
CA GLY A 77 -15.76 4.38 16.71
C GLY A 77 -16.83 5.31 17.26
N VAL A 78 -16.44 6.50 17.74
CA VAL A 78 -17.38 7.54 18.20
C VAL A 78 -18.38 7.93 17.10
N LEU A 79 -17.93 8.05 15.85
CA LEU A 79 -18.81 8.36 14.71
C LEU A 79 -19.80 7.21 14.40
N ILE A 80 -19.37 5.95 14.48
CA ILE A 80 -20.25 4.79 14.28
C ILE A 80 -21.29 4.72 15.41
N SER A 81 -20.87 4.83 16.68
CA SER A 81 -21.78 4.83 17.83
C SER A 81 -22.85 5.92 17.70
N ARG A 82 -22.46 7.16 17.42
CA ARG A 82 -23.38 8.30 17.19
C ARG A 82 -24.33 8.08 16.01
N CYS A 83 -23.92 7.34 14.98
CA CYS A 83 -24.82 6.99 13.88
C CYS A 83 -25.85 5.93 14.31
N MET A 84 -25.40 4.86 14.98
CA MET A 84 -26.24 3.77 15.47
C MET A 84 -27.30 4.26 16.48
N GLU A 85 -26.93 5.19 17.34
CA GLU A 85 -27.83 5.84 18.31
C GLU A 85 -29.01 6.55 17.65
N ARG A 86 -28.85 7.10 16.43
CA ARG A 86 -29.98 7.72 15.70
C ARG A 86 -31.08 6.71 15.37
N PHE A 87 -30.72 5.45 15.21
CA PHE A 87 -31.64 4.33 14.97
C PHE A 87 -32.11 3.66 16.26
N GLY A 88 -31.61 4.09 17.43
CA GLY A 88 -31.95 3.53 18.74
C GLY A 88 -31.04 2.39 19.20
N PHE A 89 -29.93 2.12 18.51
CA PHE A 89 -28.99 1.06 18.87
C PHE A 89 -27.80 1.61 19.66
N ARG A 90 -27.38 0.88 20.70
CA ARG A 90 -26.17 1.18 21.46
C ARG A 90 -25.04 0.30 20.94
N TYR A 91 -24.16 0.89 20.14
CA TYR A 91 -23.03 0.19 19.54
C TYR A 91 -21.69 0.67 20.11
N SER A 92 -20.76 -0.25 20.31
CA SER A 92 -19.35 0.05 20.61
C SER A 92 -18.45 -0.80 19.72
N LEU A 93 -17.46 -0.19 19.06
CA LEU A 93 -16.43 -0.96 18.36
C LEU A 93 -15.73 -1.91 19.35
N PRO A 94 -15.53 -3.20 19.00
CA PRO A 94 -14.73 -4.09 19.83
C PRO A 94 -13.29 -3.56 19.93
N PRO A 95 -12.66 -3.63 21.12
CA PRO A 95 -11.29 -3.16 21.29
C PRO A 95 -10.35 -3.98 20.41
N ARG A 96 -9.44 -3.31 19.72
CA ARG A 96 -8.40 -3.98 18.93
C ARG A 96 -7.56 -4.87 19.85
N PRO A 97 -7.26 -6.13 19.49
CA PRO A 97 -6.29 -6.91 20.25
C PRO A 97 -4.95 -6.16 20.25
N VAL A 98 -4.34 -6.04 21.43
CA VAL A 98 -3.05 -5.37 21.59
C VAL A 98 -1.98 -6.21 20.90
N SER A 99 -1.60 -5.81 19.69
CA SER A 99 -0.51 -6.46 18.96
C SER A 99 0.80 -6.06 19.62
N ALA A 100 1.44 -7.02 20.30
CA ALA A 100 2.68 -6.82 21.04
C ALA A 100 3.93 -6.78 20.14
N THR A 101 3.78 -6.48 18.84
CA THR A 101 4.86 -6.46 17.84
C THR A 101 5.88 -5.39 18.17
N THR A 102 6.92 -5.84 18.88
CA THR A 102 8.04 -5.03 19.32
C THR A 102 8.94 -4.75 18.11
N GLY A 103 9.36 -3.49 17.92
CA GLY A 103 10.40 -3.13 16.92
C GLY A 103 10.05 -2.03 15.90
N GLY A 104 8.77 -1.73 15.66
CA GLY A 104 8.35 -0.72 14.66
C GLY A 104 7.42 -1.28 13.58
N ALA A 105 6.91 -0.43 12.67
CA ALA A 105 6.10 -0.87 11.54
C ALA A 105 6.90 -1.73 10.54
N ASN A 106 8.19 -1.41 10.38
CA ASN A 106 9.10 -2.09 9.45
C ASN A 106 9.91 -3.23 10.10
N ALA A 107 9.61 -3.64 11.33
CA ALA A 107 10.44 -4.58 12.10
C ALA A 107 10.70 -5.91 11.38
N ARG A 108 9.75 -6.40 10.57
CA ARG A 108 9.89 -7.63 9.77
C ARG A 108 9.74 -7.41 8.26
N ILE A 109 9.92 -6.17 7.77
CA ILE A 109 9.77 -5.84 6.33
C ILE A 109 10.74 -6.61 5.42
N PHE A 110 11.88 -7.05 5.95
CA PHE A 110 12.86 -7.91 5.29
C PHE A 110 12.97 -9.31 5.94
N GLY A 111 11.84 -9.80 6.47
CA GLY A 111 11.74 -11.07 7.19
C GLY A 111 12.43 -11.05 8.55
N VAL A 112 12.82 -12.23 9.05
CA VAL A 112 13.65 -12.33 10.27
C VAL A 112 15.07 -11.83 9.97
N VAL A 113 15.57 -10.93 10.83
CA VAL A 113 16.90 -10.31 10.72
C VAL A 113 17.65 -10.24 12.05
N ASP A 114 16.96 -10.35 13.19
CA ASP A 114 17.60 -10.36 14.50
C ASP A 114 18.03 -11.79 14.91
N ALA A 115 19.27 -11.92 15.36
CA ALA A 115 19.85 -13.21 15.69
C ALA A 115 19.32 -13.82 16.99
N SER A 116 18.84 -13.00 17.93
CA SER A 116 18.21 -13.45 19.17
C SER A 116 16.77 -13.88 18.95
N GLU A 117 16.01 -13.16 18.10
CA GLU A 117 14.68 -13.58 17.68
C GLU A 117 14.73 -14.89 16.90
N ALA A 118 15.60 -15.00 15.90
CA ALA A 118 15.78 -16.25 15.15
C ALA A 118 16.18 -17.44 16.04
N ALA A 119 16.98 -17.20 17.09
CA ALA A 119 17.37 -18.24 18.02
C ALA A 119 16.27 -18.65 19.02
N ARG A 120 15.31 -17.77 19.31
CA ARG A 120 14.26 -17.99 20.31
C ARG A 120 12.91 -18.38 19.71
N TYR A 121 12.60 -17.91 18.51
CA TYR A 121 11.29 -18.01 17.86
C TYR A 121 11.36 -18.57 16.44
N GLY A 122 12.55 -18.79 15.88
CA GLY A 122 12.72 -19.22 14.49
C GLY A 122 12.22 -18.14 13.53
N TYR A 123 11.29 -18.50 12.66
CA TYR A 123 10.62 -17.55 11.77
C TYR A 123 9.41 -16.85 12.42
N ASN A 124 8.91 -17.37 13.55
CA ASN A 124 7.72 -16.86 14.21
C ASN A 124 7.91 -15.39 14.68
N VAL A 125 6.79 -14.67 14.79
CA VAL A 125 6.74 -13.28 15.26
C VAL A 125 6.49 -13.25 16.77
N PRO A 126 7.32 -12.58 17.58
CA PRO A 126 7.06 -12.44 19.00
C PRO A 126 5.77 -11.67 19.25
N GLY A 127 4.83 -12.26 19.99
CA GLY A 127 3.57 -11.61 20.35
C GLY A 127 2.36 -12.00 19.50
N ASP A 128 2.53 -12.76 18.41
CA ASP A 128 1.41 -13.33 17.61
C ASP A 128 0.76 -14.55 18.30
N ALA A 129 0.62 -14.49 19.63
CA ALA A 129 -0.31 -15.35 20.35
C ALA A 129 -1.72 -14.97 19.89
N ARG A 130 -2.27 -15.78 18.97
CA ARG A 130 -3.60 -15.61 18.37
C ARG A 130 -4.58 -15.22 19.47
N ALA A 131 -5.03 -13.96 19.45
CA ALA A 131 -5.93 -13.44 20.47
C ALA A 131 -7.15 -14.38 20.55
N PRO A 132 -7.59 -14.79 21.75
CA PRO A 132 -8.67 -15.75 21.86
C PRO A 132 -9.87 -15.25 21.06
N GLU A 133 -10.40 -16.10 20.19
CA GLU A 133 -11.54 -15.79 19.34
C GLU A 133 -12.72 -15.40 20.24
N ARG A 134 -12.92 -14.10 20.41
CA ARG A 134 -14.12 -13.57 21.03
C ARG A 134 -15.23 -13.77 20.02
N THR A 135 -16.20 -14.62 20.35
CA THR A 135 -17.49 -14.59 19.67
C THR A 135 -18.00 -13.15 19.68
N PRO A 136 -18.18 -12.51 18.51
CA PRO A 136 -18.83 -11.21 18.46
C PRO A 136 -20.22 -11.34 19.08
N GLU A 137 -20.69 -10.31 19.79
CA GLU A 137 -22.11 -10.22 20.09
C GLU A 137 -22.87 -10.22 18.76
N SER A 138 -23.82 -11.14 18.60
CA SER A 138 -24.57 -11.27 17.36
C SER A 138 -25.50 -10.07 17.21
N LEU A 139 -25.18 -9.18 16.29
CA LEU A 139 -26.04 -8.06 15.92
C LEU A 139 -27.38 -8.60 15.40
N THR A 140 -28.46 -7.89 15.70
CA THR A 140 -29.75 -8.15 15.06
C THR A 140 -29.69 -7.77 13.58
N ALA A 141 -30.59 -8.32 12.74
CA ALA A 141 -30.66 -7.96 11.32
C ALA A 141 -30.86 -6.46 11.07
N SER A 142 -31.47 -5.73 12.01
CA SER A 142 -31.61 -4.27 11.95
C SER A 142 -30.32 -3.54 12.32
N GLU A 143 -29.51 -4.07 13.25
CA GLU A 143 -28.21 -3.51 13.60
C GLU A 143 -27.18 -3.77 12.50
N GLU A 144 -27.17 -4.97 11.91
CA GLU A 144 -26.41 -5.31 10.70
C GLU A 144 -26.73 -4.33 9.56
N LEU A 145 -28.03 -4.14 9.27
CA LEU A 145 -28.49 -3.19 8.26
C LEU A 145 -28.10 -1.74 8.58
N ALA A 146 -28.19 -1.31 9.85
CA ALA A 146 -27.77 0.02 10.27
C ALA A 146 -26.25 0.22 10.13
N LEU A 147 -25.45 -0.79 10.49
CA LEU A 147 -23.99 -0.73 10.52
C LEU A 147 -23.38 -0.80 9.12
N HIS A 148 -23.85 -1.72 8.28
CA HIS A 148 -23.28 -2.04 6.97
C HIS A 148 -24.08 -1.51 5.78
N GLY A 149 -25.34 -1.12 5.99
CA GLY A 149 -26.22 -0.65 4.92
C GLY A 149 -26.81 -1.80 4.10
N ALA A 150 -27.24 -1.51 2.89
CA ALA A 150 -27.82 -2.50 1.99
C ALA A 150 -26.76 -3.51 1.51
N PRO A 151 -27.06 -4.82 1.50
CA PRO A 151 -26.08 -5.87 1.18
C PRO A 151 -25.72 -5.95 -0.31
N ASP A 152 -26.49 -5.31 -1.18
CA ASP A 152 -26.45 -5.40 -2.64
C ASP A 152 -25.88 -4.15 -3.34
N LEU A 153 -25.09 -3.34 -2.62
CA LEU A 153 -24.46 -2.13 -3.16
C LEU A 153 -23.20 -2.45 -3.99
N THR A 154 -23.11 -1.84 -5.17
CA THR A 154 -21.90 -1.86 -6.01
C THR A 154 -21.01 -0.64 -5.72
N PRO A 155 -19.73 -0.63 -6.16
CA PRO A 155 -18.87 0.55 -6.02
C PRO A 155 -19.41 1.83 -6.69
N THR A 156 -20.33 1.71 -7.66
CA THR A 156 -21.02 2.84 -8.29
C THR A 156 -22.22 3.35 -7.53
N ASP A 157 -22.79 2.56 -6.61
CA ASP A 157 -23.87 3.01 -5.71
C ASP A 157 -23.32 3.71 -4.46
N MET A 158 -22.01 3.63 -4.21
CA MET A 158 -21.36 4.10 -2.98
C MET A 158 -20.85 5.54 -3.13
N PRO A 159 -21.31 6.51 -2.30
CA PRO A 159 -20.79 7.86 -2.34
C PRO A 159 -19.29 7.88 -2.01
N LYS A 160 -18.52 8.69 -2.73
CA LYS A 160 -17.07 8.82 -2.63
C LYS A 160 -16.66 9.82 -1.55
N SER A 161 -17.54 10.74 -1.20
CA SER A 161 -17.34 11.72 -0.12
C SER A 161 -18.57 11.90 0.78
N GLN A 162 -18.37 12.48 1.97
CA GLN A 162 -19.47 12.85 2.87
C GLN A 162 -20.37 13.92 2.24
N ALA A 163 -19.80 14.94 1.60
CA ALA A 163 -20.56 15.99 0.92
C ALA A 163 -21.47 15.46 -0.21
N GLU A 164 -21.03 14.41 -0.92
CA GLU A 164 -21.83 13.69 -1.92
C GLU A 164 -22.97 12.91 -1.25
N ALA A 165 -22.68 12.14 -0.19
CA ALA A 165 -23.68 11.41 0.58
C ALA A 165 -24.76 12.32 1.19
N GLU A 166 -24.40 13.52 1.65
CA GLU A 166 -25.35 14.50 2.19
C GLU A 166 -26.24 15.13 1.10
N LYS A 167 -25.71 15.29 -0.12
CA LYS A 167 -26.44 15.83 -1.27
C LYS A 167 -27.43 14.81 -1.86
N GLU A 168 -27.03 13.55 -1.94
CA GLU A 168 -27.87 12.46 -2.48
C GLU A 168 -28.88 11.95 -1.45
N GLY A 169 -28.55 12.08 -0.15
CA GLY A 169 -29.39 11.70 0.97
C GLY A 169 -29.13 10.27 1.46
N GLY A 170 -29.97 9.83 2.40
CA GLY A 170 -29.90 8.47 2.92
C GLY A 170 -30.37 7.42 1.91
N GLY A 171 -29.94 6.17 2.10
CA GLY A 171 -30.39 5.03 1.34
C GLY A 171 -31.90 4.77 1.45
N LYS A 172 -32.37 3.85 0.60
CA LYS A 172 -33.79 3.49 0.44
C LYS A 172 -34.36 2.83 1.70
N GLN A 173 -33.53 2.06 2.39
CA GLN A 173 -33.86 1.31 3.61
C GLN A 173 -34.09 2.26 4.79
N ARG A 174 -35.07 1.94 5.64
CA ARG A 174 -35.41 2.73 6.83
C ARG A 174 -35.44 1.87 8.07
N ILE A 175 -34.97 2.42 9.18
CA ILE A 175 -35.08 1.85 10.53
C ILE A 175 -35.67 2.94 11.43
N ASN A 176 -36.69 2.60 12.22
CA ASN A 176 -37.36 3.53 13.13
C ASN A 176 -37.72 4.89 12.49
N GLY A 177 -38.24 4.83 11.25
CA GLY A 177 -38.67 5.99 10.47
C GLY A 177 -37.55 6.81 9.82
N ARG A 178 -36.26 6.50 10.04
CA ARG A 178 -35.10 7.21 9.47
C ARG A 178 -34.46 6.41 8.33
N SER A 179 -33.95 7.08 7.29
CA SER A 179 -33.14 6.42 6.25
C SER A 179 -31.79 5.98 6.82
N VAL A 180 -31.36 4.77 6.46
CA VAL A 180 -30.01 4.25 6.72
C VAL A 180 -29.03 4.91 5.74
N PRO A 181 -27.80 5.29 6.13
CA PRO A 181 -26.81 5.81 5.18
C PRO A 181 -26.48 4.78 4.10
N VAL A 182 -26.06 5.24 2.91
CA VAL A 182 -25.55 4.32 1.88
C VAL A 182 -24.22 3.72 2.36
N GLY A 183 -24.14 2.39 2.44
CA GLY A 183 -23.06 1.66 3.11
C GLY A 183 -23.10 1.70 4.65
N GLY A 184 -24.21 2.16 5.24
CA GLY A 184 -24.45 2.14 6.69
C GLY A 184 -23.59 3.10 7.52
N CYS A 185 -23.71 2.96 8.84
CA CYS A 185 -22.95 3.75 9.81
C CYS A 185 -21.44 3.58 9.68
N GLY A 186 -20.96 2.39 9.28
CA GLY A 186 -19.55 2.15 9.00
C GLY A 186 -19.03 3.03 7.86
N ARG A 187 -19.78 3.13 6.75
CA ARG A 187 -19.40 3.99 5.62
C ARG A 187 -19.53 5.47 5.94
N GLU A 188 -20.61 5.90 6.61
CA GLU A 188 -20.77 7.31 7.02
C GLU A 188 -19.62 7.77 7.93
N ALA A 189 -19.24 6.97 8.92
CA ALA A 189 -18.11 7.25 9.80
C ALA A 189 -16.78 7.29 9.04
N PHE A 190 -16.57 6.37 8.09
CA PHE A 190 -15.40 6.39 7.21
C PHE A 190 -15.37 7.65 6.35
N LEU A 191 -16.48 8.05 5.73
CA LEU A 191 -16.53 9.24 4.88
C LEU A 191 -16.25 10.51 5.68
N LYS A 192 -16.90 10.71 6.84
CA LYS A 192 -16.65 11.88 7.70
C LYS A 192 -15.19 12.02 8.13
N LEU A 193 -14.50 10.91 8.38
CA LEU A 193 -13.10 10.94 8.81
C LEU A 193 -12.12 10.98 7.64
N TYR A 194 -12.28 10.10 6.64
CA TYR A 194 -11.29 9.92 5.57
C TYR A 194 -11.60 10.70 4.29
N ALA A 195 -12.88 10.87 3.93
CA ALA A 195 -13.30 11.52 2.71
C ALA A 195 -14.46 12.53 2.92
N PRO A 196 -14.25 13.62 3.70
CA PRO A 196 -15.30 14.61 3.93
C PRO A 196 -15.69 15.32 2.63
N GLU A 197 -14.70 15.64 1.80
CA GLU A 197 -14.84 16.38 0.55
C GLU A 197 -14.49 15.52 -0.69
N PRO A 198 -14.99 15.83 -1.90
CA PRO A 198 -14.69 15.08 -3.12
C PRO A 198 -13.20 15.05 -3.53
N ASN A 199 -12.36 15.94 -2.99
CA ASN A 199 -10.92 15.99 -3.23
C ASN A 199 -10.09 15.28 -2.14
N ALA A 200 -10.71 14.38 -1.37
CA ALA A 200 -10.01 13.53 -0.44
C ALA A 200 -9.00 12.62 -1.16
N VAL A 201 -7.77 12.56 -0.64
CA VAL A 201 -6.79 11.58 -1.07
C VAL A 201 -7.18 10.22 -0.49
N ASP A 202 -7.25 9.23 -1.37
CA ASP A 202 -7.59 7.86 -1.04
C ASP A 202 -6.76 7.33 0.14
N ALA A 203 -7.40 6.63 1.07
CA ALA A 203 -6.76 6.17 2.30
C ALA A 203 -5.64 5.14 2.06
N LEU A 204 -5.64 4.46 0.92
CA LEU A 204 -4.60 3.51 0.50
C LEU A 204 -3.54 4.14 -0.41
N TYR A 205 -3.60 5.45 -0.70
CA TYR A 205 -2.69 6.10 -1.65
C TYR A 205 -1.20 5.91 -1.30
N VAL A 206 -0.81 6.21 -0.05
CA VAL A 206 0.58 6.05 0.42
C VAL A 206 0.99 4.57 0.42
N PHE A 207 0.11 3.67 0.86
CA PHE A 207 0.31 2.22 0.81
C PHE A 207 0.54 1.71 -0.62
N ASN A 208 -0.24 2.19 -1.60
CA ASN A 208 -0.10 1.83 -3.00
C ASN A 208 1.24 2.31 -3.59
N LEU A 209 1.71 3.50 -3.23
CA LEU A 209 3.05 3.98 -3.62
C LEU A 209 4.17 3.15 -2.98
N LYS A 210 4.03 2.75 -1.72
CA LYS A 210 4.96 1.84 -1.03
C LYS A 210 5.02 0.46 -1.69
N SER A 211 3.86 -0.13 -1.98
CA SER A 211 3.72 -1.43 -2.66
C SER A 211 4.36 -1.41 -4.06
N GLN A 212 4.11 -0.36 -4.84
CA GLN A 212 4.77 -0.16 -6.14
C GLN A 212 6.29 -0.02 -6.00
N ALA A 213 6.77 0.76 -5.02
CA ALA A 213 8.20 0.92 -4.77
C ALA A 213 8.88 -0.39 -4.34
N GLU A 214 8.22 -1.21 -3.51
CA GLU A 214 8.70 -2.54 -3.14
C GLU A 214 8.74 -3.50 -4.33
N SER A 215 7.65 -3.56 -5.12
CA SER A 215 7.58 -4.41 -6.32
C SER A 215 8.71 -4.08 -7.30
N ARG A 216 8.99 -2.79 -7.54
CA ARG A 216 10.13 -2.37 -8.36
C ARG A 216 11.49 -2.70 -7.71
N ALA A 217 11.62 -2.52 -6.39
CA ALA A 217 12.84 -2.84 -5.66
C ALA A 217 13.18 -4.34 -5.66
N ARG A 218 12.18 -5.23 -5.70
CA ARG A 218 12.35 -6.69 -5.85
C ARG A 218 12.91 -7.07 -7.22
N GLU A 219 12.53 -6.33 -8.26
CA GLU A 219 12.98 -6.56 -9.64
C GLU A 219 14.37 -5.99 -9.96
N ASP A 220 14.90 -5.13 -9.09
CA ASP A 220 16.20 -4.47 -9.22
C ASP A 220 17.38 -5.47 -9.26
N SER A 221 18.34 -5.23 -10.15
CA SER A 221 19.53 -6.04 -10.37
C SER A 221 20.37 -6.22 -9.11
N ARG A 222 20.42 -5.21 -8.24
CA ARG A 222 21.19 -5.24 -6.98
C ARG A 222 20.50 -6.13 -5.95
N THR A 223 19.17 -6.08 -5.89
CA THR A 223 18.35 -6.98 -5.07
C THR A 223 18.48 -8.43 -5.54
N LYS A 224 18.35 -8.69 -6.85
CA LYS A 224 18.55 -10.02 -7.43
C LYS A 224 19.96 -10.58 -7.17
N THR A 225 20.97 -9.72 -7.24
CA THR A 225 22.38 -10.08 -6.97
C THR A 225 22.59 -10.46 -5.50
N VAL A 226 22.09 -9.67 -4.55
CA VAL A 226 22.25 -9.99 -3.12
C VAL A 226 21.42 -11.23 -2.71
N ASN A 227 20.27 -11.46 -3.34
CA ASN A 227 19.48 -12.67 -3.15
C ASN A 227 20.22 -13.91 -3.62
N LYS A 228 20.92 -13.84 -4.76
CA LYS A 228 21.80 -14.93 -5.20
C LYS A 228 22.91 -15.20 -4.17
N TYR A 229 23.60 -14.18 -3.67
CA TYR A 229 24.65 -14.39 -2.66
C TYR A 229 24.12 -14.97 -1.34
N TRP A 230 22.92 -14.56 -0.92
CA TRP A 230 22.23 -15.13 0.24
C TRP A 230 21.84 -16.60 0.00
N SER A 231 21.29 -16.92 -1.17
CA SER A 231 20.92 -18.27 -1.59
C SER A 231 22.15 -19.19 -1.63
N ASP A 232 23.24 -18.73 -2.24
CA ASP A 232 24.52 -19.44 -2.28
C ASP A 232 25.08 -19.68 -0.85
N CYS A 233 24.83 -18.77 0.10
CA CYS A 233 25.17 -18.95 1.51
C CYS A 233 24.28 -19.98 2.22
N MET A 234 22.96 -19.93 2.00
CA MET A 234 22.00 -20.88 2.56
C MET A 234 22.26 -22.31 2.05
N ALA A 235 22.62 -22.46 0.77
CA ALA A 235 23.03 -23.74 0.18
C ALA A 235 24.26 -24.33 0.90
N ARG A 236 25.28 -23.50 1.24
CA ARG A 236 26.43 -23.91 2.08
C ARG A 236 26.04 -24.32 3.51
N LYS A 237 24.81 -24.03 3.96
CA LYS A 237 24.25 -24.45 5.26
C LYS A 237 23.24 -25.60 5.13
N GLY A 238 23.05 -26.16 3.94
CA GLY A 238 22.12 -27.27 3.68
C GLY A 238 20.67 -26.86 3.43
N HIS A 239 20.43 -25.59 3.07
CA HIS A 239 19.10 -25.05 2.79
C HIS A 239 18.97 -24.65 1.33
N THR A 240 18.05 -25.27 0.59
CA THR A 240 17.73 -24.92 -0.80
C THR A 240 16.62 -23.87 -0.81
N VAL A 241 17.00 -22.60 -1.01
CA VAL A 241 16.11 -21.44 -1.02
C VAL A 241 16.62 -20.42 -2.05
N SER A 242 15.72 -19.64 -2.65
CA SER A 242 16.03 -18.66 -3.71
C SER A 242 15.49 -17.26 -3.41
N ASP A 243 14.38 -17.12 -2.68
CA ASP A 243 13.83 -15.83 -2.24
C ASP A 243 13.90 -15.69 -0.70
N PRO A 244 14.74 -14.77 -0.16
CA PRO A 244 14.80 -14.50 1.27
C PRO A 244 13.48 -14.01 1.90
N MET A 245 12.52 -13.56 1.09
CA MET A 245 11.18 -13.15 1.53
C MET A 245 10.16 -14.31 1.52
N ASN A 246 10.48 -15.43 0.87
CA ASN A 246 9.61 -16.61 0.76
C ASN A 246 10.25 -17.88 1.37
N ALA A 247 11.33 -17.71 2.14
CA ALA A 247 12.17 -18.79 2.63
C ALA A 247 11.42 -19.85 3.46
N THR A 248 10.40 -19.47 4.24
CA THR A 248 9.57 -20.43 5.00
C THR A 248 8.81 -21.39 4.09
N THR A 249 8.20 -20.85 3.03
CA THR A 249 7.47 -21.61 2.00
C THR A 249 8.41 -22.51 1.21
N GLU A 250 9.55 -22.00 0.76
CA GLU A 250 10.56 -22.78 0.01
C GLU A 250 11.17 -23.92 0.86
N LEU A 251 11.30 -23.71 2.18
CA LEU A 251 11.72 -24.73 3.14
C LEU A 251 10.60 -25.71 3.55
N GLY A 252 9.36 -25.49 3.12
CA GLY A 252 8.20 -26.31 3.50
C GLY A 252 7.86 -26.25 4.99
N ILE A 253 8.13 -25.13 5.67
CA ILE A 253 7.81 -24.94 7.09
C ILE A 253 6.36 -24.47 7.21
N PRO A 254 5.43 -25.24 7.80
CA PRO A 254 4.06 -24.81 8.01
C PRO A 254 3.95 -23.76 9.14
N ASP A 255 2.87 -22.98 9.11
CA ASP A 255 2.64 -21.84 10.02
C ASP A 255 2.66 -22.23 11.51
N ASP A 256 2.18 -23.43 11.85
CA ASP A 256 2.19 -23.97 13.22
C ASP A 256 3.57 -24.47 13.68
N ALA A 257 4.54 -24.59 12.76
CA ALA A 257 5.90 -25.06 13.02
C ALA A 257 6.98 -23.98 12.86
N LEU A 258 6.62 -22.70 12.72
CA LEU A 258 7.57 -21.58 12.54
C LEU A 258 8.60 -21.41 13.68
N ALA A 259 8.30 -21.94 14.87
CA ALA A 259 9.19 -21.98 16.04
C ALA A 259 9.76 -23.38 16.36
N SER A 260 9.62 -24.34 15.44
CA SER A 260 10.18 -25.70 15.60
C SER A 260 11.72 -25.69 15.63
N PRO A 261 12.39 -26.75 16.16
CA PRO A 261 13.85 -26.84 16.14
C PRO A 261 14.48 -26.75 14.73
N ALA A 262 13.77 -27.26 13.72
CA ALA A 262 14.17 -27.14 12.32
C ALA A 262 14.06 -25.69 11.82
N ALA A 263 12.92 -25.03 12.09
CA ALA A 263 12.71 -23.63 11.74
C ALA A 263 13.69 -22.68 12.45
N ILE A 264 14.01 -22.92 13.74
CA ILE A 264 15.05 -22.20 14.48
C ILE A 264 16.44 -22.41 13.85
N THR A 265 16.76 -23.62 13.41
CA THR A 265 18.04 -23.91 12.75
C THR A 265 18.17 -23.15 11.43
N ALA A 266 17.11 -23.18 10.60
CA ALA A 266 17.05 -22.45 9.34
C ALA A 266 17.06 -20.93 9.52
N ALA A 267 16.24 -20.37 10.42
CA ALA A 267 16.22 -18.93 10.71
C ALA A 267 17.58 -18.42 11.22
N LYS A 268 18.28 -19.20 12.05
CA LYS A 268 19.65 -18.88 12.47
C LYS A 268 20.64 -18.89 11.31
N ALA A 269 20.45 -19.75 10.29
CA ALA A 269 21.26 -19.74 9.08
C ALA A 269 20.94 -18.53 8.21
N ASP A 270 19.66 -18.25 7.99
CA ASP A 270 19.14 -17.11 7.23
C ASP A 270 19.69 -15.77 7.77
N VAL A 271 19.52 -15.49 9.06
CA VAL A 271 20.04 -14.25 9.67
C VAL A 271 21.57 -14.11 9.52
N ARG A 272 22.33 -15.22 9.64
CA ARG A 272 23.78 -15.19 9.39
C ARG A 272 24.09 -14.88 7.93
N CYS A 273 23.41 -15.51 6.98
CA CYS A 273 23.60 -15.27 5.56
C CYS A 273 23.21 -13.84 5.17
N LYS A 274 22.08 -13.31 5.67
CA LYS A 274 21.65 -11.92 5.50
C LYS A 274 22.71 -10.93 5.99
N LYS A 275 23.35 -11.21 7.12
CA LYS A 275 24.46 -10.42 7.65
C LYS A 275 25.74 -10.55 6.82
N GLU A 276 26.09 -11.75 6.37
CA GLU A 276 27.28 -12.05 5.55
C GLU A 276 27.28 -11.27 4.22
N VAL A 277 26.10 -11.12 3.59
CA VAL A 277 25.95 -10.46 2.29
C VAL A 277 25.38 -9.02 2.35
N ASN A 278 25.20 -8.47 3.56
CA ASN A 278 24.53 -7.18 3.82
C ASN A 278 23.16 -7.03 3.13
N LEU A 279 22.33 -8.09 3.15
CA LEU A 279 21.04 -8.13 2.47
C LEU A 279 20.12 -6.98 2.90
N VAL A 280 20.00 -6.76 4.21
CA VAL A 280 19.15 -5.71 4.81
C VAL A 280 19.57 -4.32 4.32
N GLY A 281 20.88 -4.07 4.21
CA GLY A 281 21.44 -2.81 3.75
C GLY A 281 21.16 -2.51 2.27
N VAL A 282 21.26 -3.55 1.42
CA VAL A 282 20.92 -3.45 -0.02
C VAL A 282 19.42 -3.22 -0.20
N TYR A 283 18.56 -4.03 0.44
CA TYR A 283 17.11 -3.90 0.39
C TYR A 283 16.65 -2.51 0.84
N PHE A 284 17.14 -2.04 1.99
CA PHE A 284 16.84 -0.71 2.51
C PHE A 284 17.20 0.40 1.53
N ALA A 285 18.41 0.34 0.95
CA ALA A 285 18.91 1.38 0.05
C ALA A 285 18.15 1.41 -1.29
N VAL A 286 17.90 0.25 -1.90
CA VAL A 286 17.15 0.12 -3.16
C VAL A 286 15.69 0.53 -2.97
N GLN A 287 15.02 0.02 -1.93
CA GLN A 287 13.62 0.38 -1.66
C GLN A 287 13.50 1.87 -1.31
N SER A 288 14.45 2.44 -0.56
CA SER A 288 14.50 3.88 -0.30
C SER A 288 14.66 4.71 -1.57
N ALA A 289 15.47 4.26 -2.54
CA ALA A 289 15.64 4.96 -3.82
C ALA A 289 14.37 4.94 -4.67
N TYR A 290 13.66 3.80 -4.72
CA TYR A 290 12.34 3.73 -5.38
C TYR A 290 11.27 4.54 -4.65
N GLN A 291 11.25 4.56 -3.32
CA GLN A 291 10.32 5.39 -2.55
C GLN A 291 10.59 6.89 -2.74
N LYS A 292 11.85 7.33 -2.80
CA LYS A 292 12.20 8.72 -3.16
C LYS A 292 11.68 9.08 -4.55
N ARG A 293 11.89 8.22 -5.56
CA ARG A 293 11.33 8.42 -6.91
C ARG A 293 9.78 8.52 -6.89
N GLN A 294 9.10 7.77 -6.02
CA GLN A 294 7.65 7.93 -5.83
C GLN A 294 7.30 9.27 -5.15
N ILE A 295 8.07 9.72 -4.17
CA ILE A 295 7.86 11.02 -3.52
C ILE A 295 8.02 12.16 -4.51
N ASP A 296 9.10 12.17 -5.30
CA ASP A 296 9.38 13.22 -6.28
C ASP A 296 8.24 13.33 -7.32
N LYS A 297 7.74 12.18 -7.82
CA LYS A 297 6.65 12.10 -8.79
C LYS A 297 5.26 12.46 -8.24
N ASN A 298 5.03 12.33 -6.92
CA ASN A 298 3.71 12.43 -6.30
C ASN A 298 3.63 13.49 -5.18
N SER A 299 4.61 14.39 -5.12
CA SER A 299 4.84 15.34 -4.03
C SER A 299 3.61 16.16 -3.64
N GLU A 300 2.89 16.73 -4.62
CA GLU A 300 1.66 17.52 -4.37
C GLU A 300 0.55 16.69 -3.67
N THR A 301 0.27 15.48 -4.18
CA THR A 301 -0.75 14.59 -3.60
C THR A 301 -0.32 14.08 -2.21
N LEU A 302 0.98 13.85 -2.01
CA LEU A 302 1.54 13.44 -0.73
C LEU A 302 1.46 14.55 0.33
N ASP A 303 1.73 15.80 -0.04
CA ASP A 303 1.55 16.95 0.84
C ASP A 303 0.07 17.21 1.16
N LEU A 304 -0.82 16.99 0.19
CA LEU A 304 -2.27 17.00 0.42
C LEU A 304 -2.69 15.89 1.38
N ALA A 305 -2.18 14.66 1.22
CA ALA A 305 -2.44 13.54 2.13
C ALA A 305 -2.00 13.86 3.56
N LYS A 306 -0.80 14.45 3.73
CA LYS A 306 -0.26 14.88 5.02
C LYS A 306 -1.06 16.01 5.66
N LYS A 307 -1.56 16.95 4.86
CA LYS A 307 -2.49 18.00 5.32
C LYS A 307 -3.84 17.40 5.75
N GLN A 308 -4.37 16.46 4.98
CA GLN A 308 -5.63 15.79 5.30
C GLN A 308 -5.48 14.97 6.58
N LEU A 309 -4.45 14.12 6.74
CA LEU A 309 -4.17 13.37 7.98
C LEU A 309 -4.20 14.27 9.23
N LYS A 310 -3.53 15.42 9.20
CA LYS A 310 -3.58 16.41 10.30
C LYS A 310 -5.00 16.92 10.60
N ASN A 311 -5.85 17.07 9.59
CA ASN A 311 -7.25 17.45 9.78
C ASN A 311 -8.08 16.29 10.37
N ARG A 312 -7.84 15.05 9.91
CA ARG A 312 -8.47 13.83 10.47
C ARG A 312 -8.19 13.70 11.98
N LEU A 313 -6.93 13.90 12.37
CA LEU A 313 -6.49 13.85 13.77
C LEU A 313 -7.11 14.96 14.63
N LYS A 314 -7.25 16.19 14.10
CA LYS A 314 -7.97 17.28 14.79
C LYS A 314 -9.45 16.96 15.00
N LEU A 315 -10.12 16.42 13.98
CA LEU A 315 -11.51 15.98 14.08
C LEU A 315 -11.63 14.88 15.15
N THR A 316 -10.81 13.84 15.08
CA THR A 316 -10.70 12.79 16.10
C THR A 316 -10.54 13.34 17.52
N ALA A 317 -9.61 14.28 17.75
CA ALA A 317 -9.42 14.87 19.08
C ALA A 317 -10.69 15.58 19.57
N SER A 318 -11.41 16.30 18.70
CA SER A 318 -12.69 16.93 19.06
C SER A 318 -13.81 15.93 19.34
N LEU A 319 -13.84 14.80 18.62
CA LEU A 319 -14.82 13.73 18.80
C LEU A 319 -14.63 13.01 20.14
N ILE A 320 -13.38 12.71 20.51
CA ILE A 320 -13.02 12.03 21.77
C ILE A 320 -13.21 12.97 22.98
N SER A 321 -12.97 14.28 22.81
CA SER A 321 -13.11 15.27 23.89
C SER A 321 -14.56 15.72 24.15
N SER A 322 -15.48 15.41 23.24
CA SER A 322 -16.90 15.73 23.37
C SER A 322 -17.65 14.45 23.76
N PRO A 323 -18.09 14.26 25.02
CA PRO A 323 -18.89 13.09 25.40
C PRO A 323 -20.21 13.05 24.61
#